data_AF-A0A0B0DET2-F1
#
_entry.id   AF-A0A0B0DET2-F1
#
_cell.length_a   1.000
_cell.length_b   1.000
_cell.length_c   1.000
_cell.angle_alpha   90.00
_cell.angle_beta   90.00
_cell.angle_gamma   90.00
#
_symmetry.space_group_name_H-M   'P 1'
#
loop_
_entity.id
_entity.type
_entity.pdbx_description
1 polymer ?
#
loop_
_entity_poly.entity_id
_entity_poly.type
_entity_poly.pdbx_seq_one_letter_code
_entity_poly.pdbx_strand_id
1 'polypeptide(L)'
;MTSRPSPEQLLSRAPHEYNPGGGLVRTVKHLPQNLCIALLKLYRTIVSPLYGDVCRYFPSCSAYALEAFTVHGAVRGLGLSVRRLLRCHPWAAGGIDRVPSGGREFPSMASTPKIVLLNHPNLVRDHVRDCPARDDHAAQGANAR
;
A
#
# COMPACT_ATOMS: atom_id res chain seq x y z
N MET A 1 12.46 -1.12 -29.67
CA MET A 1 11.10 -1.39 -29.13
C MET A 1 11.04 -0.76 -27.76
N THR A 2 10.16 0.21 -27.53
CA THR A 2 9.93 0.77 -26.21
C THR A 2 8.96 -0.13 -25.45
N SER A 3 9.43 -0.80 -24.41
CA SER A 3 8.57 -1.67 -23.60
C SER A 3 7.99 -0.88 -22.42
N ARG A 4 6.66 -0.96 -22.22
CA ARG A 4 6.05 -0.46 -20.97
C ARG A 4 6.43 -1.39 -19.82
N PRO A 5 6.67 -0.86 -18.62
CA PRO A 5 6.95 -1.68 -17.46
C PRO A 5 5.73 -2.56 -17.12
N SER A 6 5.99 -3.79 -16.72
CA SER A 6 4.93 -4.70 -16.26
C SER A 6 4.42 -4.30 -14.86
N PRO A 7 3.19 -4.69 -14.47
CA PRO A 7 2.62 -4.34 -13.17
C PRO A 7 3.50 -4.77 -11.98
N GLU A 8 4.15 -5.93 -12.06
CA GLU A 8 5.07 -6.42 -11.03
C GLU A 8 6.35 -5.58 -10.94
N GLN A 9 6.86 -5.08 -12.06
CA GLN A 9 7.99 -4.14 -12.09
C GLN A 9 7.61 -2.79 -11.47
N LEU A 10 6.35 -2.37 -11.59
CA LEU A 10 5.88 -1.17 -10.90
C LEU A 10 5.77 -1.40 -9.39
N LEU A 11 5.19 -2.53 -8.97
CA LEU A 11 5.02 -2.89 -7.56
C LEU A 11 6.34 -3.13 -6.83
N SER A 12 7.40 -3.54 -7.54
CA SER A 12 8.74 -3.69 -6.95
C SER A 12 9.44 -2.34 -6.70
N ARG A 13 9.10 -1.30 -7.48
CA ARG A 13 9.63 0.07 -7.34
C ARG A 13 8.82 0.95 -6.40
N ALA A 14 7.60 0.54 -6.07
CA ALA A 14 6.69 1.32 -5.23
C ALA A 14 7.31 1.63 -3.86
N PRO A 15 7.20 2.88 -3.36
CA PRO A 15 7.72 3.25 -2.06
C PRO A 15 7.06 2.46 -0.94
N HIS A 16 7.82 2.26 0.14
CA HIS A 16 7.29 1.67 1.38
C HIS A 16 6.34 2.63 2.10
N GLU A 17 5.46 2.06 2.91
CA GLU A 17 4.37 2.77 3.59
C GLU A 17 4.83 3.71 4.72
N TYR A 18 6.08 3.56 5.16
CA TYR A 18 6.65 4.36 6.23
C TYR A 18 6.80 5.81 5.79
N ASN A 19 6.52 6.73 6.72
CA ASN A 19 6.77 8.15 6.50
C ASN A 19 8.13 8.49 7.12
N PRO A 20 9.22 8.63 6.32
CA PRO A 20 10.51 9.06 6.83
C PRO A 20 10.38 10.53 7.24
N GLY A 21 10.39 10.80 8.54
CA GLY A 21 10.32 12.16 9.05
C GLY A 21 11.59 12.93 8.67
N GLY A 22 11.46 14.00 7.88
CA GLY A 22 12.57 14.90 7.53
C GLY A 22 13.08 15.79 8.68
N GLY A 23 12.83 15.42 9.94
CA GLY A 23 13.22 16.17 11.14
C GLY A 23 12.61 15.60 12.43
N LEU A 24 13.26 15.85 13.58
CA LEU A 24 12.94 15.22 14.88
C LEU A 24 11.46 15.33 15.27
N VAL A 25 10.87 16.53 15.19
CA VAL A 25 9.46 16.78 15.54
C VAL A 25 8.51 15.98 14.65
N ARG A 26 8.82 15.86 13.35
CA ARG A 26 8.02 15.12 12.39
C ARG A 26 8.17 13.61 12.59
N THR A 27 9.36 13.16 12.94
CA THR A 27 9.64 11.76 13.31
C THR A 27 8.83 11.36 14.53
N VAL A 28 8.83 12.14 15.61
CA VAL A 28 8.04 11.85 16.82
C VAL A 28 6.55 11.81 16.51
N LYS A 29 6.05 12.74 15.67
CA LYS A 29 4.63 12.76 15.26
C LYS A 29 4.20 11.54 14.45
N HIS A 30 5.07 11.02 13.57
CA HIS A 30 4.77 9.84 12.74
C HIS A 30 5.16 8.51 13.38
N LEU A 31 5.91 8.53 14.49
CA LEU A 31 6.31 7.35 15.23
C LEU A 31 5.17 6.37 15.54
N PRO A 32 4.01 6.79 16.10
CA PRO A 32 2.93 5.85 16.39
C PRO A 32 2.35 5.22 15.12
N GLN A 33 2.24 5.98 14.03
CA GLN A 33 1.75 5.46 12.75
C GLN A 33 2.73 4.42 12.18
N ASN A 34 4.02 4.74 12.16
CA ASN A 34 5.05 3.85 11.65
C ASN A 34 5.17 2.57 12.49
N LEU A 35 4.98 2.67 13.82
CA LEU A 35 4.93 1.51 14.71
C LEU A 35 3.75 0.58 14.36
N CYS A 36 2.54 1.12 14.19
CA CYS A 36 1.38 0.31 13.78
C CYS A 36 1.58 -0.34 12.40
N ILE A 37 2.16 0.39 11.44
CA ILE A 37 2.50 -0.14 10.11
C ILE A 37 3.49 -1.31 10.25
N ALA A 38 4.55 -1.15 11.06
CA ALA A 38 5.54 -2.19 11.28
C ALA A 38 4.91 -3.45 11.90
N LEU A 39 4.07 -3.29 12.93
CA LEU A 39 3.35 -4.39 13.58
C LEU A 39 2.41 -5.11 12.60
N LEU A 40 1.67 -4.38 11.77
CA LEU A 40 0.79 -4.98 10.76
C LEU A 40 1.56 -5.71 9.67
N LYS A 41 2.72 -5.20 9.25
CA LYS A 41 3.59 -5.89 8.28
C LYS A 41 4.16 -7.17 8.89
N LEU A 42 4.63 -7.12 10.12
CA LEU A 42 5.12 -8.30 10.86
C LEU A 42 4.02 -9.36 11.02
N TYR A 43 2.81 -8.93 11.38
CA TYR A 43 1.64 -9.80 11.45
C TYR A 43 1.36 -10.46 10.08
N ARG A 44 1.39 -9.69 9.00
CA ARG A 44 1.14 -10.22 7.65
C ARG A 44 2.22 -11.21 7.19
N THR A 45 3.48 -11.01 7.57
CA THR A 45 4.56 -11.92 7.17
C THR A 45 4.59 -13.21 7.98
N ILE A 46 4.24 -13.14 9.28
CA ILE A 46 4.32 -14.30 10.18
C ILE A 46 2.98 -15.03 10.28
N VAL A 47 1.89 -14.30 10.49
CA VAL A 47 0.58 -14.89 10.83
C VAL A 47 -0.27 -15.17 9.59
N SER A 48 -0.24 -14.29 8.59
CA SER A 48 -1.07 -14.46 7.39
C SER A 48 -0.86 -15.80 6.66
N PRO A 49 0.37 -16.35 6.52
CA PRO A 49 0.57 -17.65 5.90
C PRO A 49 -0.07 -18.81 6.68
N LEU A 50 -0.24 -18.65 8.00
CA LEU A 50 -0.77 -19.68 8.89
C LEU A 50 -2.31 -19.65 8.97
N TYR A 51 -2.92 -18.48 8.76
CA TYR A 51 -4.34 -18.24 9.04
C TYR A 51 -5.23 -18.17 7.78
N GLY A 52 -4.64 -18.01 6.59
CA GLY A 52 -5.37 -17.95 5.32
C GLY A 52 -6.33 -16.75 5.18
N ASP A 53 -7.19 -16.80 4.16
CA ASP A 53 -8.15 -15.74 3.83
C ASP A 53 -9.49 -15.91 4.57
N VAL A 54 -9.50 -15.56 5.86
CA VAL A 54 -10.73 -15.59 6.70
C VAL A 54 -11.62 -14.36 6.52
N CYS A 55 -11.12 -13.32 5.84
CA CYS A 55 -11.82 -12.04 5.73
C CYS A 55 -12.99 -12.13 4.75
N ARG A 56 -14.18 -11.69 5.17
CA ARG A 56 -15.38 -11.66 4.31
C ARG A 56 -15.34 -10.55 3.27
N TYR A 57 -14.49 -9.56 3.48
CA TYR A 57 -14.41 -8.41 2.61
C TYR A 57 -13.04 -8.27 1.96
N PHE A 58 -13.03 -7.66 0.77
CA PHE A 58 -11.83 -7.28 0.04
C PHE A 58 -11.59 -5.76 0.13
N PRO A 59 -10.36 -5.29 0.38
CA PRO A 59 -9.18 -6.05 0.79
C PRO A 59 -9.35 -6.64 2.21
N SER A 60 -8.50 -7.62 2.56
CA SER A 60 -8.52 -8.26 3.88
C SER A 60 -8.37 -7.26 5.02
N CYS A 61 -8.83 -7.59 6.23
CA CYS A 61 -8.83 -6.66 7.36
C CYS A 61 -7.44 -6.10 7.68
N SER A 62 -6.38 -6.91 7.57
CA SER A 62 -5.00 -6.46 7.77
C SER A 62 -4.49 -5.57 6.64
N ALA A 63 -4.89 -5.83 5.39
CA ALA A 63 -4.57 -4.98 4.24
C ALA A 63 -5.31 -3.63 4.30
N TYR A 64 -6.60 -3.67 4.68
CA TYR A 64 -7.41 -2.48 4.95
C TYR A 64 -6.79 -1.63 6.06
N ALA A 65 -6.40 -2.27 7.17
CA ALA A 65 -5.78 -1.57 8.29
C ALA A 65 -4.47 -0.90 7.88
N LEU A 66 -3.59 -1.64 7.19
CA LEU A 66 -2.32 -1.13 6.72
C LEU A 66 -2.50 0.09 5.79
N GLU A 67 -3.46 0.04 4.87
CA GLU A 67 -3.82 1.18 4.03
C GLU A 67 -4.43 2.34 4.86
N ALA A 68 -5.32 2.06 5.81
CA ALA A 68 -5.96 3.08 6.65
C ALA A 68 -4.93 3.86 7.48
N PHE A 69 -3.94 3.18 8.08
CA PHE A 69 -2.81 3.85 8.75
C PHE A 69 -1.97 4.66 7.75
N THR A 70 -1.75 4.12 6.55
CA THR A 70 -0.95 4.76 5.50
C THR A 70 -1.62 6.02 4.92
N VAL A 71 -2.94 6.08 4.84
CA VAL A 71 -3.70 7.22 4.30
C VAL A 71 -4.08 8.22 5.41
N HIS A 72 -4.61 7.73 6.54
CA HIS A 72 -5.24 8.57 7.56
C HIS A 72 -4.39 8.83 8.82
N GLY A 73 -3.28 8.12 8.99
CA GLY A 73 -2.41 8.23 10.17
C GLY A 73 -2.89 7.36 11.34
N ALA A 74 -2.24 7.48 12.50
CA ALA A 74 -2.47 6.58 13.64
C ALA A 74 -3.92 6.60 14.17
N VAL A 75 -4.45 7.78 14.49
CA VAL A 75 -5.75 7.92 15.18
C VAL A 75 -6.91 7.49 14.28
N ARG A 76 -7.05 8.14 13.11
CA ARG A 76 -8.12 7.82 12.16
C ARG A 76 -7.94 6.44 11.53
N GLY A 77 -6.70 6.04 11.24
CA GLY A 77 -6.39 4.70 10.74
C GLY A 77 -6.83 3.61 11.72
N LEU A 78 -6.58 3.79 13.01
CA LEU A 78 -7.03 2.86 14.06
C LEU A 78 -8.56 2.79 14.12
N GLY A 79 -9.26 3.92 14.12
CA GLY A 79 -10.73 3.95 14.16
C GLY A 79 -11.37 3.22 12.97
N LEU A 80 -10.86 3.45 11.75
CA LEU A 80 -11.32 2.74 10.55
C LEU A 80 -11.02 1.24 10.62
N SER A 81 -9.84 0.87 11.10
CA SER A 81 -9.41 -0.53 11.24
C SER A 81 -10.28 -1.29 12.24
N VAL A 82 -10.54 -0.71 13.41
CA VAL A 82 -11.40 -1.31 14.44
C VAL A 82 -12.83 -1.46 13.92
N ARG A 83 -13.40 -0.40 13.32
CA ARG A 83 -14.74 -0.48 12.70
C ARG A 83 -14.81 -1.56 11.63
N ARG A 84 -13.74 -1.77 10.88
CA ARG A 84 -13.65 -2.81 9.86
C ARG A 84 -13.65 -4.21 10.47
N LEU A 85 -12.82 -4.43 11.50
CA LEU A 85 -12.75 -5.71 12.21
C LEU A 85 -14.10 -6.09 12.83
N LEU A 86 -14.79 -5.15 13.48
CA LEU A 86 -16.10 -5.40 14.09
C LEU A 86 -17.17 -5.79 13.05
N ARG A 87 -17.07 -5.29 11.82
CA ARG A 87 -17.98 -5.67 10.72
C ARG A 87 -17.59 -6.98 10.05
N CYS A 88 -16.34 -7.41 10.17
CA CYS A 88 -15.84 -8.62 9.52
C CYS A 88 -16.04 -9.84 10.42
N HIS A 89 -17.27 -10.39 10.41
CA HIS A 89 -17.63 -11.62 11.12
C HIS A 89 -18.21 -12.66 10.13
N PRO A 90 -18.31 -13.97 10.51
CA PRO A 90 -18.71 -15.04 9.58
C PRO A 90 -20.05 -14.82 8.87
N TRP A 91 -21.01 -14.20 9.57
CA TRP A 91 -22.33 -13.86 9.01
C TRP A 91 -22.38 -12.56 8.18
N ALA A 92 -21.24 -11.91 7.95
CA ALA A 92 -21.20 -10.74 7.09
C ALA A 92 -21.39 -11.15 5.63
N ALA A 93 -22.22 -10.39 4.90
CA ALA A 93 -22.43 -10.57 3.46
C ALA A 93 -21.12 -10.48 2.66
N GLY A 94 -20.15 -9.71 3.17
CA GLY A 94 -18.86 -9.50 2.52
C GLY A 94 -18.93 -8.45 1.42
N GLY A 95 -17.91 -8.44 0.55
CA GLY A 95 -17.83 -7.54 -0.61
C GLY A 95 -16.61 -6.62 -0.61
N ILE A 96 -16.62 -5.64 -1.51
CA ILE A 96 -15.53 -4.67 -1.66
C ILE A 96 -15.80 -3.47 -0.76
N ASP A 97 -14.88 -3.17 0.15
CA ASP A 97 -14.95 -1.99 1.02
C ASP A 97 -13.57 -1.38 1.11
N ARG A 98 -13.44 -0.24 0.42
CA ARG A 98 -12.20 0.51 0.28
C ARG A 98 -12.00 1.43 1.47
N VAL A 99 -10.75 1.73 1.78
CA VAL A 99 -10.44 2.82 2.69
C VAL A 99 -10.96 4.12 2.06
N PRO A 100 -11.73 4.95 2.78
CA PRO A 100 -12.15 6.25 2.29
C PRO A 100 -10.95 7.12 1.92
N SER A 101 -11.09 8.01 0.92
CA SER A 101 -10.05 8.99 0.61
C SER A 101 -9.77 9.85 1.84
N GLY A 102 -8.48 10.06 2.14
CA GLY A 102 -8.03 10.94 3.22
C GLY A 102 -7.38 12.20 2.67
N GLY A 103 -6.90 13.08 3.54
CA GLY A 103 -6.19 14.30 3.15
C GLY A 103 -4.78 14.07 2.58
N ARG A 104 -4.35 12.82 2.37
CA ARG A 104 -3.10 12.48 1.69
C ARG A 104 -3.42 11.96 0.30
N GLU A 105 -3.01 12.71 -0.70
CA GLU A 105 -3.08 12.35 -2.11
C GLU A 105 -1.74 11.81 -2.59
N PHE A 106 -1.79 10.82 -3.49
CA PHE A 106 -0.61 10.21 -4.09
C PHE A 106 -0.71 10.35 -5.61
N PRO A 107 -0.30 11.51 -6.17
CA PRO A 107 -0.58 11.85 -7.56
C PRO A 107 0.31 11.09 -8.55
N SER A 108 1.46 10.57 -8.11
CA SER A 108 2.43 9.91 -8.99
C SER A 108 2.87 8.56 -8.45
N MET A 109 3.23 7.65 -9.36
CA MET A 109 3.73 6.32 -9.03
C MET A 109 4.89 6.34 -8.02
N ALA A 110 5.80 7.32 -8.13
CA ALA A 110 6.94 7.47 -7.23
C ALA A 110 6.52 7.80 -5.78
N SER A 111 5.30 8.30 -5.59
CA SER A 111 4.76 8.70 -4.29
C SER A 111 3.74 7.72 -3.72
N THR A 112 3.14 6.85 -4.55
CA THR A 112 2.05 5.96 -4.12
C THR A 112 2.57 4.76 -3.33
N PRO A 113 2.19 4.60 -2.05
CA PRO A 113 2.65 3.49 -1.23
C PRO A 113 2.23 2.13 -1.79
N LYS A 114 3.10 1.14 -1.65
CA LYS A 114 2.85 -0.21 -2.16
C LYS A 114 1.52 -0.81 -1.71
N ILE A 115 1.13 -0.66 -0.43
CA ILE A 115 -0.17 -1.16 0.04
C ILE A 115 -1.37 -0.56 -0.69
N VAL A 116 -1.32 0.72 -1.06
CA VAL A 116 -2.39 1.39 -1.80
C VAL A 116 -2.51 0.77 -3.19
N LEU A 117 -1.39 0.57 -3.87
CA LEU A 117 -1.36 -0.09 -5.18
C LEU A 117 -1.89 -1.54 -5.12
N LEU A 118 -1.52 -2.30 -4.09
CA LEU A 118 -1.98 -3.68 -3.90
C LEU A 118 -3.48 -3.76 -3.66
N ASN A 119 -4.03 -2.81 -2.91
CA ASN A 119 -5.47 -2.78 -2.67
C ASN A 119 -6.21 -2.27 -3.92
N HIS A 120 -5.66 -1.32 -4.68
CA HIS A 120 -6.34 -0.70 -5.82
C HIS A 120 -5.69 -1.06 -7.17
N PRO A 121 -6.02 -2.21 -7.78
CA PRO A 121 -5.37 -2.68 -9.01
C PRO A 121 -5.62 -1.77 -10.22
N ASN A 122 -6.70 -0.99 -10.21
CA ASN A 122 -6.94 0.00 -11.26
C ASN A 122 -5.89 1.13 -11.22
N LEU A 123 -5.47 1.59 -10.03
CA LEU A 123 -4.41 2.59 -9.91
C LEU A 123 -3.08 2.11 -10.50
N VAL A 124 -2.76 0.82 -10.35
CA VAL A 124 -1.57 0.23 -10.98
C VAL A 124 -1.69 0.33 -12.50
N ARG A 125 -2.85 -0.03 -13.07
CA ARG A 125 -3.09 0.05 -14.53
C ARG A 125 -2.99 1.48 -15.06
N ASP A 126 -3.49 2.44 -14.30
CA ASP A 126 -3.41 3.86 -14.65
C ASP A 126 -1.95 4.33 -14.64
N HIS A 127 -1.19 4.00 -13.60
CA HIS A 127 0.25 4.29 -13.56
C HIS A 127 1.06 3.58 -14.66
N VAL A 128 0.74 2.34 -15.05
CA VAL A 128 1.37 1.68 -16.23
C VAL A 128 1.12 2.49 -17.50
N ARG A 129 -0.12 2.97 -17.67
CA ARG A 129 -0.55 3.71 -18.86
C ARG A 129 0.16 5.05 -18.97
N ASP A 130 0.31 5.74 -17.84
CA ASP A 130 0.86 7.09 -17.76
C ASP A 130 2.40 7.12 -17.72
N CYS A 131 3.05 5.97 -17.48
CA CYS A 131 4.50 5.88 -17.44
C CYS A 131 5.09 6.05 -18.85
N PRO A 132 6.05 6.97 -19.06
CA PRO A 132 6.69 7.15 -20.35
C PRO A 132 7.42 5.87 -20.76
N ALA A 133 7.22 5.44 -22.00
CA ALA A 133 7.90 4.26 -22.53
C ALA A 133 9.41 4.55 -22.62
N ARG A 134 10.27 3.73 -22.00
CA ARG A 134 11.73 3.87 -22.10
C ARG A 134 12.25 3.20 -23.36
N ASP A 135 13.23 3.83 -24.01
CA ASP A 135 14.02 3.22 -25.08
C ASP A 135 15.06 2.26 -24.49
N ASP A 136 14.87 0.95 -24.68
CA ASP A 136 15.72 -0.11 -24.11
C ASP A 136 17.16 -0.12 -24.67
N HIS A 137 17.46 0.68 -25.71
CA HIS A 137 18.78 0.80 -26.32
C HIS A 137 19.80 1.58 -25.47
N ALA A 138 19.36 2.47 -24.58
CA ALA A 138 20.27 3.27 -23.76
C ALA A 138 20.83 2.49 -22.54
N ALA A 139 20.15 1.44 -22.09
CA ALA A 139 20.53 0.71 -20.87
C ALA A 139 21.60 -0.37 -21.10
N GLN A 140 21.70 -0.92 -22.32
CA GLN A 140 22.64 -2.01 -22.63
C GLN A 140 24.09 -1.54 -22.80
N GLY A 141 24.32 -0.23 -23.01
CA GLY A 141 25.67 0.34 -23.10
C GLY A 141 26.34 0.65 -21.76
N ALA A 142 25.61 0.59 -20.64
CA ALA A 142 26.12 0.99 -19.32
C ALA A 142 26.57 -0.20 -18.44
N ASN A 143 26.25 -1.44 -18.81
CA ASN A 143 26.60 -2.66 -18.05
C ASN A 143 27.67 -3.52 -18.76
N ALA A 144 28.41 -2.92 -19.71
CA ALA A 144 29.47 -3.56 -20.48
C ALA A 144 30.88 -3.03 -20.10
N ARG A 145 31.05 -2.55 -18.86
CA ARG A 145 32.36 -2.13 -18.31
C ARG A 145 32.57 -2.72 -16.93
#